data_AF-A0A1V4XRJ9-F1
#
_entry.id   AF-A0A1V4XRJ9-F1
#
_cell.length_a   1.000
_cell.length_b   1.000
_cell.length_c   1.000
_cell.angle_alpha   90.00
_cell.angle_beta   90.00
_cell.angle_gamma   90.00
#
_symmetry.space_group_name_H-M   'P 1'
#
loop_
_entity.id
_entity.type
_entity.pdbx_description
1 polymer ?
#
loop_
_entity_poly.entity_id
_entity_poly.type
_entity_poly.pdbx_seq_one_letter_code
_entity_poly.pdbx_strand_id
1 'polypeptide(L)'
;MKKLTRMLALACMMCAGYVGGADATSYDYGDAPGYQQAKHSTDQWQTLGTLWSNESSQRSEDNDDGVSWSLDNGNTWGHDTVTNGQAVWFRFEMHKKLWGRHLYDGLKVWIDWNQDEDFTDTDEKVYQDAWYFRQAPGYRYGDDVADISRWFYMTLEIPEDALLGETWLRARVTCDESIGGNLDNMDPTGYLWQGEVEDWKLKIEEAMAPPASIPEPSTMLLLGIGLGSAALFGRRNRK
;
A
#
# COMPACT_ATOMS: atom_id res chain seq x y z
N MET A 1 31.23 -84.07 6.82
CA MET A 1 29.88 -83.60 6.45
C MET A 1 29.82 -82.09 6.62
N LYS A 2 29.70 -81.37 5.48
CA LYS A 2 28.96 -80.13 5.22
C LYS A 2 28.77 -79.16 6.40
N LYS A 3 29.56 -78.07 6.42
CA LYS A 3 29.16 -76.67 6.08
C LYS A 3 28.24 -76.01 7.12
N LEU A 4 28.78 -75.02 7.86
CA LEU A 4 27.99 -73.88 8.32
C LEU A 4 28.88 -72.62 8.33
N THR A 5 28.94 -71.96 7.18
CA THR A 5 29.56 -70.65 7.00
C THR A 5 28.55 -69.61 7.50
N ARG A 6 28.83 -68.92 8.61
CA ARG A 6 28.07 -67.73 9.02
C ARG A 6 28.69 -66.52 8.31
N MET A 7 28.01 -66.02 7.27
CA MET A 7 28.23 -64.68 6.75
C MET A 7 27.64 -63.69 7.76
N LEU A 8 28.50 -62.89 8.39
CA LEU A 8 28.08 -61.69 9.10
C LEU A 8 27.98 -60.57 8.06
N ALA A 9 26.77 -60.29 7.58
CA ALA A 9 26.51 -59.12 6.76
C ALA A 9 26.58 -57.88 7.66
N LEU A 10 27.66 -57.11 7.53
CA LEU A 10 27.80 -55.79 8.11
C LEU A 10 26.88 -54.85 7.31
N ALA A 11 25.63 -54.73 7.74
CA ALA A 11 24.73 -53.70 7.23
C ALA A 11 25.23 -52.36 7.78
N CYS A 12 26.05 -51.67 6.96
CA CYS A 12 26.33 -50.26 7.14
C CYS A 12 25.01 -49.51 6.91
N MET A 13 24.26 -49.30 7.99
CA MET A 13 23.11 -48.40 8.00
C MET A 13 23.70 -47.00 7.81
N MET A 14 23.75 -46.56 6.55
CA MET A 14 23.89 -45.14 6.24
C MET A 14 22.65 -44.47 6.84
N CYS A 15 22.82 -43.94 8.05
CA CYS A 15 21.95 -42.93 8.58
C CYS A 15 22.17 -41.72 7.66
N ALA A 16 21.39 -41.64 6.58
CA ALA A 16 21.18 -40.39 5.89
C ALA A 16 20.48 -39.50 6.92
N GLY A 17 21.28 -38.75 7.68
CA GLY A 17 20.77 -37.64 8.44
C GLY A 17 20.04 -36.77 7.46
N TYR A 18 18.72 -36.74 7.58
CA TYR A 18 17.92 -35.65 7.06
C TYR A 18 18.41 -34.43 7.85
N VAL A 19 19.47 -33.79 7.36
CA VAL A 19 19.68 -32.39 7.67
C VAL A 19 18.47 -31.76 7.02
N GLY A 20 17.43 -31.51 7.82
CA GLY A 20 16.41 -30.58 7.41
C GLY A 20 17.18 -29.37 6.94
N GLY A 21 17.15 -29.11 5.64
CA GLY A 21 17.39 -27.75 5.19
C GLY A 21 16.50 -26.92 6.08
N ALA A 22 17.07 -25.93 6.76
CA ALA A 22 16.23 -24.83 7.18
C ALA A 22 15.58 -24.38 5.87
N ASP A 23 14.32 -24.75 5.66
CA ASP A 23 13.51 -24.14 4.62
C ASP A 23 13.72 -22.65 4.88
N ALA A 24 14.36 -21.97 3.93
CA ALA A 24 14.49 -20.53 4.01
C ALA A 24 13.04 -20.05 4.16
N THR A 25 12.71 -19.57 5.36
CA THR A 25 11.39 -19.00 5.59
C THR A 25 11.38 -17.78 4.70
N SER A 26 10.66 -17.91 3.59
CA SER A 26 10.52 -16.87 2.61
C SER A 26 9.35 -16.03 3.10
N TYR A 27 9.65 -14.77 3.38
CA TYR A 27 8.68 -13.82 3.90
C TYR A 27 8.36 -12.86 2.77
N ASP A 28 7.18 -12.31 2.79
CA ASP A 28 6.93 -11.05 2.10
C ASP A 28 7.43 -9.91 3.00
N TYR A 29 8.22 -8.98 2.47
CA TYR A 29 8.72 -7.83 3.20
C TYR A 29 8.29 -6.53 2.53
N GLY A 30 8.15 -5.48 3.34
CA GLY A 30 7.98 -4.14 2.79
C GLY A 30 9.25 -3.66 2.08
N ASP A 31 9.05 -3.07 0.91
CA ASP A 31 10.09 -2.59 -0.01
C ASP A 31 10.53 -1.15 0.21
N ALA A 32 9.77 -0.35 0.98
CA ALA A 32 10.10 1.05 1.22
C ALA A 32 11.47 1.19 1.93
N PRO A 33 12.48 1.82 1.30
CA PRO A 33 13.80 1.99 1.88
C PRO A 33 13.81 3.10 2.93
N GLY A 34 14.59 2.92 4.00
CA GLY A 34 14.64 3.86 5.14
C GLY A 34 13.69 3.46 6.27
N TYR A 35 12.53 2.91 5.92
CA TYR A 35 11.49 2.51 6.87
C TYR A 35 11.85 1.27 7.69
N GLN A 36 11.28 1.20 8.89
CA GLN A 36 11.29 -0.03 9.68
C GLN A 36 10.57 -1.17 8.94
N GLN A 37 11.09 -2.38 9.14
CA GLN A 37 10.63 -3.59 8.45
C GLN A 37 9.19 -3.94 8.80
N ALA A 38 8.34 -4.11 7.78
CA ALA A 38 7.11 -4.89 7.83
C ALA A 38 7.36 -6.24 7.14
N LYS A 39 6.73 -7.33 7.63
CA LYS A 39 6.79 -8.63 6.94
C LYS A 39 5.69 -9.62 7.31
N HIS A 40 5.48 -10.59 6.43
CA HIS A 40 4.55 -11.72 6.59
C HIS A 40 5.20 -13.05 6.30
N SER A 41 4.81 -14.14 7.00
CA SER A 41 5.40 -15.47 6.74
C SER A 41 4.68 -16.27 5.66
N THR A 42 3.46 -15.90 5.28
CA THR A 42 2.65 -16.68 4.34
C THR A 42 1.47 -15.91 3.74
N ASP A 43 1.23 -16.17 2.46
CA ASP A 43 0.09 -15.74 1.61
C ASP A 43 -1.12 -16.66 1.66
N GLN A 44 -1.04 -17.77 2.40
CA GLN A 44 -1.88 -18.94 2.18
C GLN A 44 -3.39 -18.62 2.15
N TRP A 45 -3.82 -17.58 2.87
CA TRP A 45 -5.22 -17.19 2.96
C TRP A 45 -5.54 -15.88 2.24
N GLN A 46 -4.69 -14.86 2.31
CA GLN A 46 -4.95 -13.56 1.68
C GLN A 46 -3.67 -12.88 1.22
N THR A 47 -3.80 -12.15 0.11
CA THR A 47 -2.79 -11.32 -0.53
C THR A 47 -3.40 -9.97 -0.90
N LEU A 48 -2.55 -8.99 -1.12
CA LEU A 48 -2.87 -7.83 -1.93
C LEU A 48 -2.67 -8.24 -3.40
N GLY A 49 -3.70 -8.05 -4.22
CA GLY A 49 -3.70 -8.57 -5.58
C GLY A 49 -3.57 -10.10 -5.61
N THR A 50 -3.03 -10.66 -6.70
CA THR A 50 -3.10 -12.10 -6.99
C THR A 50 -1.76 -12.82 -6.93
N LEU A 51 -0.67 -12.06 -6.91
CA LEU A 51 0.67 -12.59 -6.82
C LEU A 51 1.13 -12.57 -5.36
N TRP A 52 2.20 -13.32 -5.08
CA TRP A 52 2.84 -13.32 -3.77
C TRP A 52 4.30 -12.92 -3.97
N SER A 53 4.74 -11.87 -3.29
CA SER A 53 6.13 -11.40 -3.20
C SER A 53 6.94 -12.30 -2.25
N ASN A 54 7.30 -13.50 -2.70
CA ASN A 54 8.01 -14.44 -1.84
C ASN A 54 9.52 -14.11 -1.71
N GLU A 55 9.88 -13.30 -0.74
CA GLU A 55 11.23 -12.73 -0.68
C GLU A 55 12.16 -13.38 0.37
N SER A 56 13.46 -13.38 0.05
CA SER A 56 14.51 -13.84 0.99
C SER A 56 15.04 -12.73 1.89
N SER A 57 14.80 -11.47 1.53
CA SER A 57 15.17 -10.25 2.24
C SER A 57 14.38 -9.08 1.68
N GLN A 58 14.21 -8.01 2.46
CA GLN A 58 13.57 -6.78 1.97
C GLN A 58 14.10 -6.36 0.59
N ARG A 59 13.21 -5.96 -0.33
CA ARG A 59 13.55 -5.34 -1.61
C ARG A 59 14.15 -6.32 -2.63
N SER A 60 13.83 -7.60 -2.55
CA SER A 60 14.44 -8.64 -3.40
C SER A 60 13.57 -9.12 -4.57
N GLU A 61 12.24 -8.98 -4.52
CA GLU A 61 11.26 -9.35 -5.55
C GLU A 61 9.96 -8.53 -5.40
N ASP A 62 9.59 -7.75 -6.41
CA ASP A 62 8.39 -6.89 -6.44
C ASP A 62 7.38 -7.49 -7.43
N ASN A 63 6.33 -8.11 -6.89
CA ASN A 63 5.13 -8.52 -7.63
C ASN A 63 3.91 -7.78 -7.10
N ASP A 64 4.09 -6.58 -6.56
CA ASP A 64 3.01 -5.80 -5.98
C ASP A 64 1.96 -5.56 -7.09
N ASP A 65 0.74 -6.05 -6.87
CA ASP A 65 -0.33 -6.00 -7.86
C ASP A 65 -1.69 -5.61 -7.27
N GLY A 66 -1.76 -5.42 -5.95
CA GLY A 66 -2.98 -5.11 -5.21
C GLY A 66 -3.34 -3.64 -5.10
N VAL A 67 -2.38 -2.71 -5.18
CA VAL A 67 -2.66 -1.26 -5.05
C VAL A 67 -2.61 -0.52 -6.39
N SER A 68 -3.60 0.33 -6.63
CA SER A 68 -3.58 1.31 -7.73
C SER A 68 -4.48 2.50 -7.44
N TRP A 69 -4.28 3.60 -8.16
CA TRP A 69 -5.10 4.79 -8.02
C TRP A 69 -5.51 5.40 -9.36
N SER A 70 -6.51 6.27 -9.27
CA SER A 70 -7.14 6.95 -10.40
C SER A 70 -7.21 8.45 -10.13
N LEU A 71 -6.88 9.22 -11.17
CA LEU A 71 -6.96 10.68 -11.17
C LEU A 71 -8.21 11.20 -11.90
N ASP A 72 -9.04 10.30 -12.42
CA ASP A 72 -10.16 10.62 -13.31
C ASP A 72 -11.48 9.99 -12.86
N ASN A 73 -11.68 9.88 -11.53
CA ASN A 73 -12.86 9.30 -10.89
C ASN A 73 -13.09 7.82 -11.21
N GLY A 74 -12.01 7.04 -11.29
CA GLY A 74 -12.04 5.59 -11.44
C GLY A 74 -12.20 5.10 -12.87
N ASN A 75 -11.98 5.95 -13.89
CA ASN A 75 -12.07 5.54 -15.28
C ASN A 75 -10.77 4.85 -15.74
N THR A 76 -9.61 5.37 -15.34
CA THR A 76 -8.30 4.74 -15.50
C THR A 76 -7.66 4.45 -14.15
N TRP A 77 -6.86 3.39 -14.09
CA TRP A 77 -6.18 2.95 -12.88
C TRP A 77 -4.72 2.67 -13.20
N GLY A 78 -3.83 3.20 -12.37
CA GLY A 78 -2.39 3.06 -12.51
C GLY A 78 -1.68 3.71 -11.34
N HIS A 79 -0.53 4.32 -11.62
CA HIS A 79 0.37 4.91 -10.63
C HIS A 79 0.84 6.30 -11.06
N ASP A 80 -0.06 7.07 -11.67
CA ASP A 80 0.24 8.41 -12.18
C ASP A 80 0.60 9.38 -11.05
N THR A 81 1.45 10.36 -11.34
CA THR A 81 1.81 11.45 -10.42
C THR A 81 0.57 12.18 -9.91
N VAL A 82 0.48 12.41 -8.60
CA VAL A 82 -0.59 13.17 -7.95
C VAL A 82 -0.16 14.61 -7.70
N THR A 83 -1.13 15.51 -7.50
CA THR A 83 -0.85 16.89 -7.06
C THR A 83 -1.42 17.15 -5.67
N ASN A 84 -0.77 18.02 -4.89
CA ASN A 84 -1.30 18.42 -3.58
C ASN A 84 -2.67 19.12 -3.73
N GLY A 85 -3.59 18.89 -2.80
CA GLY A 85 -4.99 19.35 -2.89
C GLY A 85 -5.86 18.64 -3.94
N GLN A 86 -5.33 17.64 -4.67
CA GLN A 86 -6.12 16.86 -5.63
C GLN A 86 -6.87 15.72 -4.94
N ALA A 87 -8.12 15.50 -5.33
CA ALA A 87 -8.84 14.28 -4.99
C ALA A 87 -8.35 13.09 -5.83
N VAL A 88 -7.90 12.04 -5.16
CA VAL A 88 -7.38 10.79 -5.74
C VAL A 88 -8.24 9.63 -5.30
N TRP A 89 -8.53 8.72 -6.22
CA TRP A 89 -9.31 7.51 -5.97
C TRP A 89 -8.37 6.32 -5.87
N PHE A 90 -8.12 5.83 -4.67
CA PHE A 90 -7.36 4.62 -4.43
C PHE A 90 -8.26 3.39 -4.46
N ARG A 91 -7.73 2.28 -4.96
CA ARG A 91 -8.32 0.96 -4.79
C ARG A 91 -7.27 -0.05 -4.33
N PHE A 92 -7.76 -1.03 -3.59
CA PHE A 92 -6.96 -2.11 -3.05
C PHE A 92 -7.68 -3.43 -3.37
N GLU A 93 -7.04 -4.31 -4.10
CA GLU A 93 -7.51 -5.67 -4.31
C GLU A 93 -7.00 -6.54 -3.17
N MET A 94 -7.91 -7.16 -2.43
CA MET A 94 -7.56 -8.23 -1.51
C MET A 94 -8.05 -9.54 -2.13
N HIS A 95 -7.12 -10.42 -2.50
CA HIS A 95 -7.46 -11.77 -2.94
C HIS A 95 -7.46 -12.72 -1.76
N LYS A 96 -8.40 -13.65 -1.79
CA LYS A 96 -8.52 -14.72 -0.81
C LYS A 96 -8.35 -16.05 -1.52
N LYS A 97 -7.23 -16.71 -1.25
CA LYS A 97 -6.88 -18.01 -1.85
C LYS A 97 -7.62 -19.16 -1.18
N LEU A 98 -7.59 -19.21 0.15
CA LEU A 98 -8.23 -20.26 0.96
C LEU A 98 -9.22 -19.69 1.97
N TRP A 99 -10.26 -20.46 2.29
CA TRP A 99 -11.12 -20.18 3.43
C TRP A 99 -10.33 -20.39 4.73
N GLY A 100 -9.91 -19.27 5.31
CA GLY A 100 -9.20 -19.24 6.57
C GLY A 100 -10.07 -19.57 7.78
N ARG A 101 -9.42 -19.65 8.93
CA ARG A 101 -9.99 -20.07 10.20
C ARG A 101 -10.58 -18.92 11.04
N HIS A 102 -10.47 -17.73 10.50
CA HIS A 102 -10.62 -16.43 11.15
C HIS A 102 -11.95 -15.77 10.76
N LEU A 103 -12.33 -14.67 11.41
CA LEU A 103 -13.61 -13.97 11.23
C LEU A 103 -13.57 -12.93 10.12
N TYR A 104 -12.42 -12.28 9.95
CA TYR A 104 -12.25 -11.25 8.92
C TYR A 104 -10.79 -11.11 8.48
N ASP A 105 -10.62 -10.63 7.25
CA ASP A 105 -9.35 -10.11 6.74
C ASP A 105 -9.35 -8.60 6.83
N GLY A 106 -8.35 -8.01 7.47
CA GLY A 106 -8.15 -6.59 7.60
C GLY A 106 -7.27 -6.02 6.50
N LEU A 107 -7.54 -4.79 6.11
CA LEU A 107 -6.70 -3.93 5.28
C LEU A 107 -6.41 -2.65 6.07
N LYS A 108 -5.15 -2.22 6.10
CA LYS A 108 -4.76 -0.90 6.59
C LYS A 108 -3.71 -0.28 5.67
N VAL A 109 -3.81 1.03 5.48
CA VAL A 109 -2.99 1.78 4.52
C VAL A 109 -2.44 3.02 5.18
N TRP A 110 -1.16 3.30 4.90
CA TRP A 110 -0.44 4.48 5.35
C TRP A 110 0.22 5.19 4.18
N ILE A 111 0.39 6.51 4.29
CA ILE A 111 1.18 7.34 3.37
C ILE A 111 2.04 8.28 4.20
N ASP A 112 3.35 8.29 3.94
CA ASP A 112 4.31 9.18 4.60
C ASP A 112 4.20 10.58 3.96
N TRP A 113 3.52 11.52 4.60
CA TRP A 113 3.31 12.84 3.98
C TRP A 113 4.49 13.79 4.17
N ASN A 114 5.27 13.57 5.22
CA ASN A 114 6.32 14.47 5.67
C ASN A 114 7.73 13.99 5.23
N GLN A 115 7.81 12.85 4.54
CA GLN A 115 9.01 12.18 4.03
C GLN A 115 10.07 11.94 5.12
N ASP A 116 9.65 11.58 6.33
CA ASP A 116 10.56 11.36 7.46
C ASP A 116 10.97 9.88 7.68
N GLU A 117 10.57 9.01 6.76
CA GLU A 117 10.88 7.58 6.74
C GLU A 117 10.21 6.77 7.86
N ASP A 118 9.09 7.27 8.41
CA ASP A 118 8.18 6.46 9.21
C ASP A 118 6.69 6.62 8.81
N PHE A 119 5.81 5.93 9.53
CA PHE A 119 4.36 5.89 9.27
C PHE A 119 3.56 6.10 10.56
N THR A 120 4.20 6.69 11.58
CA THR A 120 3.70 6.75 12.95
C THR A 120 3.02 8.08 13.26
N ASP A 121 3.04 9.04 12.33
CA ASP A 121 2.32 10.29 12.50
C ASP A 121 0.80 10.10 12.45
N THR A 122 0.09 11.02 13.10
CA THR A 122 -1.36 10.91 13.31
C THR A 122 -2.16 10.89 12.01
N ASP A 123 -1.65 11.55 10.96
CA ASP A 123 -2.36 11.77 9.69
C ASP A 123 -1.87 10.85 8.55
N GLU A 124 -0.97 9.92 8.85
CA GLU A 124 -0.39 9.02 7.85
C GLU A 124 -1.21 7.75 7.67
N LYS A 125 -1.96 7.32 8.68
CA LYS A 125 -2.94 6.23 8.53
C LYS A 125 -4.16 6.74 7.77
N VAL A 126 -4.17 6.54 6.46
CA VAL A 126 -5.19 7.06 5.55
C VAL A 126 -6.42 6.15 5.40
N TYR A 127 -6.27 4.84 5.60
CA TYR A 127 -7.37 3.88 5.42
C TYR A 127 -7.31 2.71 6.37
N GLN A 128 -8.48 2.22 6.79
CA GLN A 128 -8.64 0.89 7.39
C GLN A 128 -10.03 0.35 7.14
N ASP A 129 -10.14 -0.93 6.79
CA ASP A 129 -11.41 -1.65 6.69
C ASP A 129 -11.18 -3.17 6.87
N ALA A 130 -12.26 -3.95 6.97
CA ALA A 130 -12.20 -5.40 7.03
C ALA A 130 -13.22 -6.08 6.12
N TRP A 131 -12.78 -7.18 5.52
CA TRP A 131 -13.62 -8.15 4.87
C TRP A 131 -14.12 -9.21 5.86
N TYR A 132 -15.31 -8.98 6.39
CA TYR A 132 -16.05 -10.00 7.13
C TYR A 132 -16.65 -11.03 6.18
N PHE A 133 -16.38 -12.30 6.42
CA PHE A 133 -17.01 -13.40 5.70
C PHE A 133 -17.80 -14.28 6.66
N ARG A 134 -19.06 -14.53 6.30
CA ARG A 134 -19.87 -15.54 6.99
C ARG A 134 -19.57 -16.89 6.37
N GLN A 135 -19.14 -17.83 7.21
CA GLN A 135 -19.01 -19.22 6.83
C GLN A 135 -20.37 -19.74 6.31
N ALA A 136 -20.41 -20.19 5.06
CA ALA A 136 -21.62 -20.82 4.55
C ALA A 136 -21.82 -22.18 5.25
N PRO A 137 -23.06 -22.57 5.61
CA PRO A 137 -23.31 -23.85 6.26
C PRO A 137 -22.85 -25.01 5.36
N GLY A 138 -21.87 -25.81 5.82
CA GLY A 138 -21.38 -26.98 5.10
C GLY A 138 -19.91 -26.93 4.67
N TYR A 139 -19.24 -25.77 4.80
CA TYR A 139 -17.79 -25.68 4.58
C TYR A 139 -17.03 -26.38 5.70
N ARG A 140 -16.08 -27.25 5.34
CA ARG A 140 -15.19 -27.85 6.32
C ARG A 140 -14.06 -26.87 6.57
N TYR A 141 -13.81 -26.66 7.84
CA TYR A 141 -12.83 -25.72 8.31
C TYR A 141 -11.41 -26.25 8.06
N GLY A 142 -10.60 -25.49 7.32
CA GLY A 142 -9.25 -25.85 6.89
C GLY A 142 -9.14 -26.08 5.38
N ASP A 143 -8.53 -25.11 4.70
CA ASP A 143 -7.93 -25.23 3.36
C ASP A 143 -8.86 -25.47 2.15
N ASP A 144 -10.17 -25.26 2.29
CA ASP A 144 -11.06 -25.21 1.12
C ASP A 144 -10.71 -23.97 0.27
N VAL A 145 -10.67 -24.14 -1.06
CA VAL A 145 -10.36 -23.05 -2.00
C VAL A 145 -11.46 -21.99 -1.96
N ALA A 146 -11.08 -20.74 -1.72
CA ALA A 146 -11.95 -19.58 -1.84
C ALA A 146 -11.83 -18.99 -3.25
N ASP A 147 -10.62 -18.61 -3.65
CA ASP A 147 -10.27 -18.00 -4.93
C ASP A 147 -11.22 -16.87 -5.34
N ILE A 148 -11.31 -15.85 -4.49
CA ILE A 148 -12.17 -14.68 -4.67
C ILE A 148 -11.43 -13.39 -4.29
N SER A 149 -11.70 -12.32 -5.02
CA SER A 149 -11.20 -10.98 -4.69
C SER A 149 -12.28 -10.07 -4.14
N ARG A 150 -11.87 -9.14 -3.27
CA ARG A 150 -12.66 -7.99 -2.87
C ARG A 150 -11.88 -6.71 -3.12
N TRP A 151 -12.56 -5.74 -3.70
CA TRP A 151 -12.04 -4.40 -3.89
C TRP A 151 -12.45 -3.50 -2.73
N PHE A 152 -11.47 -2.79 -2.17
CA PHE A 152 -11.68 -1.66 -1.28
C PHE A 152 -11.42 -0.38 -2.05
N TYR A 153 -12.16 0.68 -1.73
CA TYR A 153 -12.04 1.97 -2.38
C TYR A 153 -11.93 3.06 -1.32
N MET A 154 -11.06 4.03 -1.59
CA MET A 154 -10.90 5.24 -0.80
C MET A 154 -10.77 6.43 -1.74
N THR A 155 -11.50 7.50 -1.46
CA THR A 155 -11.23 8.81 -2.05
C THR A 155 -10.51 9.64 -1.01
N LEU A 156 -9.37 10.21 -1.38
CA LEU A 156 -8.53 11.01 -0.50
C LEU A 156 -8.11 12.28 -1.23
N GLU A 157 -8.24 13.42 -0.56
CA GLU A 157 -7.60 14.66 -1.02
C GLU A 157 -6.16 14.66 -0.51
N ILE A 158 -5.18 14.79 -1.42
CA ILE A 158 -3.77 14.85 -1.03
C ILE A 158 -3.57 16.11 -0.18
N PRO A 159 -2.98 16.04 1.03
CA PRO A 159 -2.80 17.21 1.88
C PRO A 159 -2.08 18.35 1.17
N GLU A 160 -2.51 19.60 1.37
CA GLU A 160 -1.88 20.77 0.75
C GLU A 160 -0.42 20.97 1.20
N ASP A 161 -0.12 20.53 2.43
CA ASP A 161 1.18 20.59 3.09
C ASP A 161 2.02 19.32 2.93
N ALA A 162 1.54 18.32 2.18
CA ALA A 162 2.36 17.15 1.81
C ALA A 162 3.63 17.60 1.09
N LEU A 163 4.78 17.04 1.48
CA LEU A 163 6.04 17.38 0.84
C LEU A 163 6.06 16.90 -0.61
N LEU A 164 6.51 17.78 -1.50
CA LEU A 164 6.66 17.48 -2.92
C LEU A 164 7.80 16.49 -3.14
N GLY A 165 7.68 15.65 -4.17
CA GLY A 165 8.67 14.62 -4.50
C GLY A 165 8.11 13.21 -4.41
N GLU A 166 8.99 12.23 -4.27
CA GLU A 166 8.60 10.83 -4.03
C GLU A 166 8.39 10.60 -2.54
N THR A 167 7.29 9.97 -2.20
CA THR A 167 7.05 9.38 -0.88
C THR A 167 6.51 7.96 -1.02
N TRP A 168 6.25 7.27 0.09
CA TRP A 168 5.78 5.90 0.12
C TRP A 168 4.36 5.78 0.64
N LEU A 169 3.60 4.94 -0.04
CA LEU A 169 2.35 4.36 0.42
C LEU A 169 2.64 2.92 0.84
N ARG A 170 2.18 2.53 2.03
CA ARG A 170 2.21 1.13 2.49
C ARG A 170 0.81 0.60 2.64
N ALA A 171 0.50 -0.53 2.04
CA ALA A 171 -0.72 -1.28 2.29
C ALA A 171 -0.39 -2.61 2.95
N ARG A 172 -1.14 -2.99 3.98
CA ARG A 172 -1.01 -4.31 4.62
C ARG A 172 -2.35 -5.00 4.71
N VAL A 173 -2.32 -6.31 4.46
CA VAL A 173 -3.46 -7.21 4.71
C VAL A 173 -3.07 -8.30 5.69
N THR A 174 -4.00 -8.69 6.56
CA THR A 174 -3.83 -9.83 7.46
C THR A 174 -5.18 -10.33 7.95
N CYS A 175 -5.21 -11.50 8.58
CA CYS A 175 -6.41 -11.96 9.28
C CYS A 175 -6.54 -11.34 10.68
N ASP A 176 -7.74 -11.38 11.26
CA ASP A 176 -7.95 -10.96 12.65
C ASP A 176 -7.13 -11.76 13.68
N GLU A 177 -6.87 -13.05 13.46
CA GLU A 177 -6.10 -13.89 14.38
C GLU A 177 -4.64 -13.41 14.55
N SER A 178 -4.01 -12.90 13.48
CA SER A 178 -2.63 -12.37 13.51
C SER A 178 -2.50 -11.09 14.32
N ILE A 179 -3.61 -10.40 14.57
CA ILE A 179 -3.68 -9.10 15.25
C ILE A 179 -4.53 -9.18 16.53
N GLY A 180 -4.81 -10.38 17.04
CA GLY A 180 -5.55 -10.57 18.29
C GLY A 180 -7.01 -10.11 18.23
N GLY A 181 -7.63 -10.13 17.06
CA GLY A 181 -9.03 -9.78 16.87
C GLY A 181 -9.32 -8.27 16.82
N ASN A 182 -8.30 -7.42 16.74
CA ASN A 182 -8.45 -5.97 16.67
C ASN A 182 -7.63 -5.37 15.53
N LEU A 183 -8.29 -4.72 14.57
CA LEU A 183 -7.64 -4.01 13.46
C LEU A 183 -6.66 -2.94 13.92
N ASP A 184 -6.89 -2.31 15.07
CA ASP A 184 -5.98 -1.27 15.58
C ASP A 184 -4.58 -1.83 15.90
N ASN A 185 -4.45 -3.14 16.15
CA ASN A 185 -3.17 -3.81 16.41
C ASN A 185 -2.36 -4.11 15.12
N MET A 186 -2.89 -3.80 13.94
CA MET A 186 -2.12 -3.87 12.69
C MET A 186 -1.26 -2.61 12.57
N ASP A 187 0.01 -2.71 12.92
CA ASP A 187 0.98 -1.61 12.80
C ASP A 187 1.56 -1.52 11.37
N PRO A 188 2.10 -0.36 10.94
CA PRO A 188 2.76 -0.23 9.63
C PRO A 188 4.07 -1.02 9.55
N THR A 189 4.59 -1.49 10.68
CA THR A 189 5.88 -2.18 10.80
C THR A 189 5.70 -3.47 11.61
N GLY A 190 6.76 -4.25 11.72
CA GLY A 190 6.76 -5.48 12.49
C GLY A 190 6.23 -6.70 11.73
N TYR A 191 6.28 -7.81 12.46
CA TYR A 191 5.95 -9.14 11.97
C TYR A 191 4.46 -9.44 12.13
N LEU A 192 3.83 -9.93 11.08
CA LEU A 192 2.55 -10.61 11.14
C LEU A 192 2.70 -12.01 10.56
N TRP A 193 1.89 -12.96 11.03
CA TRP A 193 2.08 -14.35 10.64
C TRP A 193 1.65 -14.60 9.18
N GLN A 194 0.50 -14.04 8.79
CA GLN A 194 -0.09 -14.23 7.47
C GLN A 194 -0.53 -12.92 6.83
N GLY A 195 -0.70 -12.93 5.51
CA GLY A 195 -1.07 -11.76 4.72
C GLY A 195 0.12 -11.24 3.92
N GLU A 196 0.03 -9.98 3.51
CA GLU A 196 1.00 -9.35 2.61
C GLU A 196 1.15 -7.86 2.92
N VAL A 197 2.31 -7.30 2.59
CA VAL A 197 2.64 -5.89 2.57
C VAL A 197 3.05 -5.50 1.16
N GLU A 198 2.43 -4.46 0.62
CA GLU A 198 2.87 -3.82 -0.62
C GLU A 198 3.27 -2.38 -0.34
N ASP A 199 4.38 -1.95 -0.93
CA ASP A 199 4.93 -0.61 -0.78
C ASP A 199 5.04 0.08 -2.13
N TRP A 200 4.25 1.14 -2.33
CA TRP A 200 4.17 1.86 -3.59
C TRP A 200 4.74 3.27 -3.48
N LYS A 201 5.58 3.63 -4.45
CA LYS A 201 6.02 5.03 -4.59
C LYS A 201 4.88 5.92 -5.07
N LEU A 202 4.60 6.96 -4.31
CA LEU A 202 3.68 8.03 -4.66
C LEU A 202 4.48 9.29 -4.99
N LYS A 203 4.38 9.78 -6.23
CA LYS A 203 5.01 11.06 -6.62
C LYS A 203 4.02 12.20 -6.48
N ILE A 204 4.36 13.20 -5.67
CA ILE A 204 3.55 14.40 -5.40
C ILE A 204 4.20 15.60 -6.07
N GLU A 205 3.43 16.31 -6.89
CA GLU A 205 3.81 17.58 -7.53
C GLU A 205 2.93 18.74 -7.04
N GLU A 206 3.43 19.96 -7.25
CA GLU A 206 2.67 21.17 -6.89
C GLU A 206 1.46 21.30 -7.81
N ALA A 207 0.28 21.53 -7.23
CA ALA A 207 -0.90 21.89 -7.98
C ALA A 207 -0.62 23.17 -8.76
N MET A 208 -0.90 23.13 -10.06
CA MET A 208 -0.77 24.32 -10.88
C MET A 208 -1.69 25.41 -10.33
N ALA A 209 -1.10 26.52 -9.87
CA ALA A 209 -1.87 27.66 -9.41
C ALA A 209 -2.89 28.05 -10.49
N PRO A 210 -4.15 28.37 -10.12
CA PRO A 210 -5.12 28.85 -11.08
C PRO A 210 -4.52 30.05 -11.81
N PRO A 211 -4.71 30.17 -13.14
CA PRO A 211 -4.12 31.25 -13.92
C PRO A 211 -4.48 32.57 -13.24
N ALA A 212 -3.46 33.36 -12.89
CA ALA A 212 -3.65 34.64 -12.23
C ALA A 212 -4.73 35.42 -13.00
N SER A 213 -5.83 35.77 -12.32
CA SER A 213 -6.92 36.51 -12.95
C SER A 213 -6.34 37.78 -13.55
N ILE A 214 -6.24 37.84 -14.87
CA ILE A 214 -5.86 39.06 -15.58
C ILE A 214 -6.90 40.11 -15.14
N PRO A 215 -6.50 41.27 -14.58
CA PRO A 215 -7.46 42.25 -14.10
C PRO A 215 -8.44 42.58 -15.23
N GLU A 216 -9.73 42.35 -14.96
CA GLU A 216 -10.79 42.54 -15.96
C GLU A 216 -10.71 43.95 -16.57
N PRO A 217 -11.19 44.15 -17.82
CA PRO A 217 -11.12 45.43 -18.53
C PRO A 217 -11.60 46.64 -17.72
N SER A 218 -12.48 46.42 -16.74
CA SER A 218 -12.96 47.40 -15.75
C SER A 218 -11.83 48.07 -14.97
N THR A 219 -10.79 47.32 -14.60
CA THR A 219 -9.63 47.80 -13.83
C THR A 219 -8.72 48.66 -14.71
N MET A 220 -8.54 48.28 -15.98
CA MET A 220 -7.83 49.07 -16.98
C MET A 220 -8.62 50.33 -17.38
N LEU A 221 -9.94 50.25 -17.43
CA LEU A 221 -10.82 51.39 -17.66
C LEU A 221 -10.74 52.38 -16.49
N LEU A 222 -10.75 51.91 -15.24
CA LEU A 222 -10.57 52.75 -14.05
C LEU A 222 -9.19 53.41 -14.01
N LEU A 223 -8.13 52.67 -14.34
CA LEU A 223 -6.78 53.23 -14.46
C LEU A 223 -6.69 54.26 -15.60
N GLY A 224 -7.32 53.98 -16.74
CA GLY A 224 -7.42 54.89 -17.89
C GLY A 224 -8.21 56.17 -17.58
N ILE A 225 -9.31 56.05 -16.84
CA ILE A 225 -10.11 57.18 -16.36
C ILE A 225 -9.32 58.00 -15.33
N GLY A 226 -8.60 57.35 -14.41
CA GLY A 226 -7.76 58.03 -13.42
C GLY A 226 -6.62 58.85 -14.05
N LEU A 227 -5.91 58.26 -15.02
CA LEU A 227 -4.83 58.93 -15.76
C LEU A 227 -5.36 60.05 -16.68
N GLY A 228 -6.49 59.84 -17.35
CA GLY A 228 -7.16 60.86 -18.15
C GLY A 228 -7.63 62.05 -17.33
N SER A 229 -8.14 61.79 -16.12
CA SER A 229 -8.54 62.83 -15.16
C SER A 229 -7.34 63.65 -14.70
N ALA A 230 -6.24 63.00 -14.29
CA ALA A 230 -5.02 63.69 -13.87
C ALA A 230 -4.42 64.59 -14.98
N ALA A 231 -4.46 64.14 -16.25
CA ALA A 231 -3.99 64.93 -17.39
C ALA A 231 -4.90 66.15 -17.69
N LEU A 232 -6.22 66.01 -17.54
CA LEU A 232 -7.18 67.10 -17.74
C LEU A 232 -7.11 68.15 -16.62
N PHE A 233 -6.94 67.74 -15.37
CA PHE A 233 -6.81 68.67 -14.24
C PHE A 233 -5.43 69.33 -14.17
N GLY A 234 -4.35 68.65 -14.59
CA GLY A 234 -3.01 69.23 -14.66
C GLY A 234 -2.84 70.35 -15.68
N ARG A 235 -3.69 70.40 -16.72
CA ARG A 235 -3.65 71.44 -17.77
C ARG A 235 -4.32 72.75 -17.37
N ARG A 236 -5.14 72.75 -16.32
CA ARG A 236 -5.98 73.89 -15.94
C ARG A 236 -5.27 74.91 -15.02
N ASN A 237 -4.12 74.55 -14.46
CA ASN A 237 -3.32 75.39 -13.55
C ASN A 237 -2.10 76.05 -14.22
N ARG A 238 -2.02 76.08 -15.56
CA ARG A 238 -1.00 76.87 -16.29
C ARG A 238 -1.65 78.08 -16.96
N LYS A 239 -1.94 79.12 -16.18
CA LYS A 239 -2.10 80.50 -16.63
C LYS A 239 -1.58 81.43 -15.55
#